data_AF-A0A0N1F6R5-F1
#
_entry.id   AF-A0A0N1F6R5-F1
#
_cell.length_a   1.000
_cell.length_b   1.000
_cell.length_c   1.000
_cell.angle_alpha   90.00
_cell.angle_beta   90.00
_cell.angle_gamma   90.00
#
_symmetry.space_group_name_H-M   'P 1'
#
loop_
_entity.id
_entity.type
_entity.pdbx_description
1 polymer ?
#
loop_
_entity_poly.entity_id
_entity_poly.type
_entity_poly.pdbx_seq_one_letter_code
_entity_poly.pdbx_strand_id
1 'polypeptide(L)'
;MDATEGLHIRKTKETLMEAQQLLIEHPCVMSDPEWIALESIDEQTNHFVFDVSMLQVLKGRGLVESAGERWRITERGQRRLHDRRC
;
A
#
# COMPACT_ATOMS: atom_id res chain seq x y z
N MET A 1 -37.01 42.82 -8.77
CA MET A 1 -37.43 41.44 -8.50
C MET A 1 -36.71 40.60 -9.54
N ASP A 2 -35.52 40.12 -9.21
CA ASP A 2 -35.28 38.75 -8.70
C ASP A 2 -35.55 37.73 -9.84
N ALA A 3 -34.68 36.80 -10.24
CA ALA A 3 -33.50 36.23 -9.60
C ALA A 3 -32.77 35.28 -10.60
N THR A 4 -31.49 35.01 -10.33
CA THR A 4 -30.81 33.69 -10.49
C THR A 4 -30.51 33.21 -11.93
N GLU A 5 -29.27 33.35 -12.42
CA GLU A 5 -28.10 32.47 -12.19
C GLU A 5 -28.35 30.98 -12.54
N GLY A 6 -27.45 30.38 -13.32
CA GLY A 6 -27.54 28.94 -13.57
C GLY A 6 -26.62 28.36 -14.63
N LEU A 7 -25.35 28.81 -14.69
CA LEU A 7 -24.29 28.05 -15.31
C LEU A 7 -24.19 26.68 -14.61
N HIS A 8 -24.62 25.59 -15.25
CA HIS A 8 -24.36 24.25 -14.70
C HIS A 8 -24.01 23.21 -15.76
N ILE A 9 -22.70 23.17 -16.07
CA ILE A 9 -21.86 21.97 -16.08
C ILE A 9 -22.41 20.80 -16.91
N ARG A 10 -22.31 20.94 -18.25
CA ARG A 10 -22.26 19.79 -19.16
C ARG A 10 -20.82 19.32 -19.31
N LYS A 11 -20.16 18.87 -18.23
CA LYS A 11 -18.88 18.15 -18.34
C LYS A 11 -18.45 17.44 -17.05
N THR A 12 -19.27 16.54 -16.53
CA THR A 12 -18.89 15.71 -15.36
C THR A 12 -19.49 14.30 -15.46
N LYS A 13 -19.32 13.64 -16.61
CA LYS A 13 -19.69 12.22 -16.76
C LYS A 13 -18.57 11.30 -17.23
N GLU A 14 -17.36 11.81 -17.42
CA GLU A 14 -16.20 10.98 -17.82
C GLU A 14 -15.16 10.77 -16.71
N THR A 15 -15.29 11.42 -15.55
CA THR A 15 -14.28 11.33 -14.47
C THR A 15 -14.73 10.48 -13.28
N LEU A 16 -15.87 9.80 -13.35
CA LEU A 16 -16.36 8.94 -12.25
C LEU A 16 -15.84 7.49 -12.33
N MET A 17 -15.26 7.08 -13.47
CA MET A 17 -14.70 5.73 -13.63
C MET A 17 -13.22 5.62 -13.26
N GLU A 18 -12.50 6.74 -13.03
CA GLU A 18 -11.07 6.70 -12.69
C GLU A 18 -10.76 6.85 -11.18
N ALA A 19 -11.73 7.28 -10.36
CA ALA A 19 -11.52 7.48 -8.92
C ALA A 19 -12.03 6.33 -8.03
N GLN A 20 -12.69 5.32 -8.60
CA GLN A 20 -13.28 4.20 -7.83
C GLN A 20 -12.34 3.01 -7.63
N GLN A 21 -11.03 3.17 -7.84
CA GLN A 21 -10.05 2.13 -7.51
C GLN A 21 -9.59 2.14 -6.04
N LEU A 22 -10.07 3.08 -5.22
CA LEU A 22 -9.32 3.48 -4.03
C LEU A 22 -10.06 3.32 -2.70
N LEU A 23 -10.96 2.34 -2.56
CA LEU A 23 -11.39 1.90 -1.23
C LEU A 23 -11.84 0.44 -1.24
N ILE A 24 -10.90 -0.45 -1.55
CA ILE A 24 -11.02 -1.84 -1.14
C ILE A 24 -10.57 -1.88 0.33
N GLU A 25 -11.51 -1.66 1.27
CA GLU A 25 -11.31 -1.96 2.68
C GLU A 25 -11.28 -3.49 2.84
N HIS A 26 -10.18 -4.10 2.42
CA HIS A 26 -9.89 -5.47 2.78
C HIS A 26 -9.13 -5.44 4.11
N PRO A 27 -9.73 -5.89 5.22
CA PRO A 27 -9.15 -5.78 6.57
C PRO A 27 -7.88 -6.64 6.77
N CYS A 28 -7.33 -7.21 5.70
CA CYS A 28 -6.28 -8.21 5.78
C CYS A 28 -5.33 -8.22 4.55
N VAL A 29 -5.56 -7.40 3.51
CA VAL A 29 -4.73 -7.43 2.30
C VAL A 29 -3.59 -6.43 2.44
N MET A 30 -2.36 -6.93 2.37
CA MET A 30 -1.17 -6.10 2.31
C MET A 30 -1.15 -5.39 0.94
N SER A 31 -0.82 -4.11 0.91
CA SER A 31 -0.76 -3.32 -0.31
C SER A 31 0.46 -3.66 -1.15
N ASP A 32 0.41 -3.44 -2.46
CA ASP A 32 1.55 -3.76 -3.34
C ASP A 32 2.88 -3.11 -2.90
N PRO A 33 2.93 -1.84 -2.42
CA PRO A 33 4.17 -1.27 -1.87
C PRO A 33 4.73 -2.04 -0.66
N GLU A 34 3.84 -2.51 0.22
CA GLU A 34 4.24 -3.30 1.39
C GLU A 34 4.75 -4.68 0.98
N TRP A 35 4.15 -5.29 -0.04
CA TRP A 35 4.63 -6.54 -0.61
C TRP A 35 6.00 -6.40 -1.24
N ILE A 36 6.19 -5.41 -2.11
CA ILE A 36 7.47 -5.18 -2.79
C ILE A 36 8.54 -4.88 -1.75
N ALA A 37 8.23 -4.09 -0.71
CA ALA A 37 9.15 -3.83 0.40
C ALA A 37 9.50 -5.13 1.15
N LEU A 38 8.51 -5.97 1.45
CA LEU A 38 8.73 -7.24 2.15
C LEU A 38 9.55 -8.23 1.30
N GLU A 39 9.25 -8.38 0.00
CA GLU A 39 10.03 -9.20 -0.94
C GLU A 39 11.47 -8.69 -1.05
N SER A 40 11.65 -7.37 -1.11
CA SER A 40 12.98 -6.74 -1.21
C SER A 40 13.87 -7.05 0.01
N ILE A 41 13.28 -7.15 1.21
CA ILE A 41 13.99 -7.53 2.44
C ILE A 41 14.33 -9.03 2.45
N ASP A 42 13.44 -9.88 1.93
CA ASP A 42 13.63 -11.35 1.88
C ASP A 42 14.81 -11.70 0.95
N GLU A 43 14.81 -11.08 -0.22
CA GLU A 43 15.83 -11.22 -1.24
C GLU A 43 17.15 -10.53 -0.86
N GLN A 44 17.21 -9.87 0.31
CA GLN A 44 18.36 -9.08 0.79
C GLN A 44 18.88 -8.10 -0.26
N THR A 45 17.97 -7.57 -1.07
CA THR A 45 18.34 -6.61 -2.10
C THR A 45 18.67 -5.28 -1.44
N ASN A 46 19.78 -4.66 -1.85
CA ASN A 46 20.06 -3.27 -1.48
C ASN A 46 19.16 -2.28 -2.26
N HIS A 47 18.26 -2.78 -3.11
CA HIS A 47 17.31 -2.02 -3.91
C HIS A 47 16.06 -1.65 -3.09
N PHE A 48 16.27 -1.22 -1.86
CA PHE A 48 15.17 -0.77 -1.02
C PHE A 48 14.74 0.64 -1.48
N VAL A 49 13.77 0.70 -2.38
CA VAL A 49 13.23 1.97 -2.93
C VAL A 49 12.27 2.66 -1.97
N PHE A 50 11.96 2.04 -0.82
CA PHE A 50 11.01 2.56 0.15
C PHE A 50 11.69 3.29 1.30
N ASP A 51 11.01 4.32 1.80
CA ASP A 51 11.48 5.10 2.94
C ASP A 51 11.49 4.27 4.24
N VAL A 52 12.28 4.69 5.24
CA VAL A 52 12.32 4.10 6.60
C VAL A 52 10.92 4.01 7.20
N SER A 53 10.03 4.94 6.83
CA SER A 53 8.61 4.93 7.21
C SER A 53 7.89 3.64 6.83
N MET A 54 8.18 3.05 5.65
CA MET A 54 7.57 1.77 5.22
C MET A 54 8.05 0.60 6.09
N LEU A 55 9.32 0.60 6.50
CA LEU A 55 9.87 -0.42 7.40
C LEU A 55 9.20 -0.37 8.77
N GLN A 56 8.87 0.83 9.27
CA GLN A 56 8.11 0.99 10.49
C GLN A 56 6.67 0.47 10.36
N VAL A 57 6.03 0.63 9.19
CA VAL A 57 4.70 0.06 8.91
C VAL A 57 4.76 -1.47 8.94
N LEU A 58 5.73 -2.08 8.25
CA LEU A 58 5.92 -3.53 8.25
C LEU A 58 6.25 -4.08 9.65
N LYS A 59 7.04 -3.33 10.44
CA LYS A 59 7.33 -3.63 11.85
C LYS A 59 6.07 -3.57 12.71
N GLY A 60 5.27 -2.52 12.57
CA GLY A 60 4.00 -2.35 13.28
C GLY A 60 3.00 -3.46 12.97
N ARG A 61 3.10 -4.07 11.78
CA ARG A 61 2.31 -5.24 11.37
C ARG A 61 2.91 -6.58 11.81
N GLY A 62 4.08 -6.57 12.43
CA GLY A 62 4.79 -7.78 12.87
C GLY A 62 5.25 -8.67 11.72
N LEU A 63 5.55 -8.08 10.56
CA LEU A 63 6.05 -8.79 9.38
C LEU A 63 7.58 -8.81 9.36
N VAL A 64 8.19 -7.75 9.88
CA VAL A 64 9.64 -7.60 9.99
C VAL A 64 10.03 -7.18 11.40
N GLU A 65 11.27 -7.45 11.76
CA GLU A 65 11.88 -7.04 13.02
C GLU A 65 13.23 -6.38 12.78
N SER A 66 13.63 -5.49 13.68
CA SER A 66 14.94 -4.84 13.64
C SER A 66 15.98 -5.79 14.24
N ALA A 67 16.92 -6.25 13.42
CA ALA A 67 18.02 -7.12 13.80
C ALA A 67 19.35 -6.34 13.70
N GLY A 68 19.56 -5.41 14.65
CA GLY A 68 20.70 -4.49 14.64
C GLY A 68 20.62 -3.50 13.49
N GLU A 69 21.61 -3.50 12.60
CA GLU A 69 21.69 -2.60 11.43
C GLU A 69 20.86 -3.08 10.24
N ARG A 70 20.25 -4.28 10.31
CA ARG A 70 19.46 -4.88 9.23
C ARG A 70 18.04 -5.18 9.67
N TRP A 71 17.13 -5.19 8.71
CA TRP A 71 15.77 -5.69 8.87
C TRP A 71 15.69 -7.17 8.55
N ARG A 72 15.03 -7.93 9.42
CA ARG A 72 14.81 -9.36 9.24
C ARG A 72 13.33 -9.62 9.07
N ILE A 73 12.97 -10.51 8.16
CA ILE A 73 11.59 -10.98 8.03
C ILE A 73 11.27 -11.98 9.14
N THR A 74 10.13 -11.79 9.78
CA THR A 74 9.59 -12.71 10.78
C THR A 74 8.94 -13.93 10.12
N GLU A 75 8.70 -15.01 10.87
CA GLU A 75 7.96 -16.18 10.34
C GLU A 75 6.59 -15.80 9.76
N ARG A 76 5.90 -14.84 10.40
CA ARG A 76 4.62 -14.31 9.93
C ARG A 76 4.76 -13.56 8.60
N GLY A 77 5.83 -12.78 8.46
CA GLY A 77 6.17 -12.09 7.22
C GLY A 77 6.43 -13.07 6.07
N GLN A 78 7.19 -14.13 6.33
CA GLN A 78 7.46 -15.17 5.32
C GLN A 78 6.19 -15.93 4.92
N ARG A 79 5.35 -16.31 5.90
CA ARG A 79 4.07 -16.98 5.60
C ARG A 79 3.18 -16.11 4.72
N ARG A 80 3.07 -14.82 5.06
CA ARG A 80 2.40 -13.84 4.20
C ARG A 80 3.01 -13.84 2.81
N LEU A 81 4.33 -13.69 2.68
CA LEU A 81 5.01 -13.72 1.39
C LEU A 81 4.62 -14.93 0.52
N HIS A 82 4.57 -16.10 1.14
CA HIS A 82 4.21 -17.36 0.49
C HIS A 82 2.74 -17.45 0.08
N ASP A 83 1.81 -16.98 0.93
CA ASP A 83 0.36 -17.07 0.69
C ASP A 83 -0.12 -16.30 -0.56
N ARG A 84 0.62 -15.28 -1.03
CA ARG A 84 0.33 -14.56 -2.29
C ARG A 84 0.82 -15.31 -3.53
N ARG A 85 1.76 -16.24 -3.40
CA ARG A 85 2.31 -17.03 -4.52
C ARG A 85 1.48 -18.29 -4.82
N CYS A 86 0.37 -18.53 -4.12
CA CYS A 86 -0.58 -19.62 -4.37
C CYS A 86 -1.83 -19.15 -5.11
#